data_AF-A0A4R9B8Y5-F1
#
_entry.id   AF-A0A4R9B8Y5-F1
#
_cell.length_a   1.000
_cell.length_b   1.000
_cell.length_c   1.000
_cell.angle_alpha   90.00
_cell.angle_beta   90.00
_cell.angle_gamma   90.00
#
_symmetry.space_group_name_H-M   'P 1'
#
loop_
_entity.id
_entity.type
_entity.pdbx_description
1 polymer ?
#
loop_
_entity_poly.entity_id
_entity_poly.type
_entity_poly.pdbx_seq_one_letter_code
_entity_poly.pdbx_strand_id
1 'polypeptide(L)'
;MAVPQDVAASGATVAAGSVLEWIDKAAYACAVGWSASDTVTAYVGNVHFTRPIKPGNLVEVHARIIHTGRTSMHVLVAVETTDVRARDYSPATHCILVFVAVDETGKPREVPTWTPRSDVDRSLQQNARARLEPRKRIQSVMRAAEYTDDGTTPRTVFRFLAAPADANWGGNAHGGTVMRWIDEAAFATAAGWSSETAVAVYSGGIHFYRPIHIGHIVEVDARLIHTGHRSMHISVRVRSGSPRNPHDLQLTTACMSIFVAIGPDGYAEPVTPLTLITAEDEALDEQARALIALRAPLAMMPVELFRRP
;
A
#
# COMPACT_ATOMS: atom_id res chain seq x y z
N MET A 1 -8.75 -9.98 -15.43
CA MET A 1 -9.37 -11.17 -14.82
C MET A 1 -8.39 -11.67 -13.78
N ALA A 2 -8.85 -12.06 -12.59
CA ALA A 2 -7.98 -12.62 -11.56
C ALA A 2 -7.52 -14.02 -11.98
N VAL A 3 -6.21 -14.20 -12.16
CA VAL A 3 -5.58 -15.46 -12.59
C VAL A 3 -5.03 -16.23 -11.38
N PRO A 4 -4.69 -17.53 -11.51
CA PRO A 4 -4.19 -18.32 -10.38
C PRO A 4 -2.96 -17.74 -9.67
N GLN A 5 -2.10 -17.01 -10.40
CA GLN A 5 -0.93 -16.34 -9.82
C GLN A 5 -1.29 -15.17 -8.90
N ASP A 6 -2.52 -14.66 -8.97
CA ASP A 6 -2.98 -13.55 -8.14
C ASP A 6 -3.59 -14.02 -6.81
N VAL A 7 -3.72 -15.34 -6.61
CA VAL A 7 -4.47 -15.92 -5.50
C VAL A 7 -3.59 -15.97 -4.25
N ALA A 8 -4.16 -15.59 -3.11
CA ALA A 8 -3.52 -15.70 -1.80
C ALA A 8 -3.22 -17.18 -1.45
N ALA A 9 -2.36 -17.40 -0.47
CA ALA A 9 -1.96 -18.74 -0.02
C ALA A 9 -3.16 -19.66 0.30
N SER A 10 -4.27 -19.10 0.79
CA SER A 10 -5.50 -19.85 1.09
C SER A 10 -6.22 -20.40 -0.15
N GLY A 11 -5.90 -19.94 -1.36
CA GLY A 11 -6.59 -20.33 -2.59
C GLY A 11 -7.99 -19.72 -2.77
N ALA A 12 -8.55 -19.11 -1.74
CA ALA A 12 -9.96 -18.68 -1.71
C ALA A 12 -10.18 -17.29 -2.32
N THR A 13 -9.19 -16.40 -2.23
CA THR A 13 -9.29 -14.99 -2.60
C THR A 13 -8.01 -14.51 -3.26
N VAL A 14 -8.11 -13.44 -4.06
CA VAL A 14 -6.95 -12.71 -4.59
C VAL A 14 -6.14 -12.11 -3.42
N ALA A 15 -4.81 -12.14 -3.54
CA ALA A 15 -3.89 -11.54 -2.57
C ALA A 15 -3.98 -10.01 -2.61
N ALA A 16 -3.85 -9.36 -1.45
CA ALA A 16 -3.87 -7.91 -1.36
C ALA A 16 -2.73 -7.28 -2.18
N GLY A 17 -1.54 -7.89 -2.17
CA GLY A 17 -0.41 -7.51 -3.02
C GLY A 17 -0.75 -7.43 -4.52
N SER A 18 -1.48 -8.40 -5.06
CA SER A 18 -1.91 -8.41 -6.47
C SER A 18 -2.89 -7.27 -6.78
N VAL A 19 -3.83 -6.99 -5.87
CA VAL A 19 -4.75 -5.84 -6.02
C VAL A 19 -3.98 -4.52 -6.00
N LEU A 20 -3.01 -4.37 -5.10
CA LEU A 20 -2.16 -3.18 -5.02
C LEU A 20 -1.32 -2.97 -6.29
N GLU A 21 -0.82 -4.06 -6.88
CA GLU A 21 -0.08 -4.00 -8.14
C GLU A 21 -0.97 -3.52 -9.31
N TRP A 22 -2.20 -4.01 -9.42
CA TRP A 22 -3.13 -3.52 -10.45
C TRP A 22 -3.50 -2.05 -10.26
N ILE A 23 -3.70 -1.65 -9.01
CA ILE A 23 -3.96 -0.26 -8.63
C ILE A 23 -2.81 0.66 -9.09
N ASP A 24 -1.55 0.28 -8.82
CA ASP A 24 -0.38 1.07 -9.22
C ASP A 24 -0.26 1.18 -10.74
N LYS A 25 -0.42 0.06 -11.46
CA LYS A 25 -0.35 0.04 -12.93
C LYS A 25 -1.37 0.98 -13.58
N ALA A 26 -2.62 0.91 -13.13
CA ALA A 26 -3.68 1.78 -13.63
C ALA A 26 -3.41 3.26 -13.29
N ALA A 27 -2.97 3.53 -12.06
CA ALA A 27 -2.66 4.89 -11.64
C ALA A 27 -1.45 5.48 -12.37
N TYR A 28 -0.40 4.68 -12.59
CA TYR A 28 0.79 5.06 -13.33
C TYR A 28 0.43 5.41 -14.78
N ALA A 29 -0.36 4.57 -15.46
CA ALA A 29 -0.83 4.86 -16.81
C ALA A 29 -1.60 6.19 -16.88
N CYS A 30 -2.47 6.46 -15.90
CA CYS A 30 -3.18 7.73 -15.80
C CYS A 30 -2.24 8.92 -15.54
N ALA A 31 -1.27 8.76 -14.64
CA ALA A 31 -0.30 9.79 -14.28
C ALA A 31 0.60 10.16 -15.45
N VAL A 32 1.19 9.18 -16.13
CA VAL A 32 2.04 9.38 -17.32
C VAL A 32 1.23 9.98 -18.46
N GLY A 33 0.00 9.51 -18.68
CA GLY A 33 -0.90 10.09 -19.69
C GLY A 33 -1.22 11.56 -19.42
N TRP A 34 -1.29 11.98 -18.16
CA TRP A 34 -1.52 13.37 -17.78
C TRP A 34 -0.25 14.23 -17.85
N SER A 35 0.89 13.73 -17.35
CA SER A 35 2.13 14.50 -17.28
C SER A 35 2.93 14.53 -18.59
N ALA A 36 2.70 13.57 -19.49
CA ALA A 36 3.55 13.29 -20.64
C ALA A 36 5.04 13.15 -20.26
N SER A 37 5.31 12.59 -19.07
CA SER A 37 6.65 12.43 -18.51
C SER A 37 6.70 11.19 -17.63
N ASP A 38 7.88 10.65 -17.39
CA ASP A 38 8.08 9.61 -16.39
C ASP A 38 7.57 10.05 -15.02
N THR A 39 7.04 9.09 -14.27
CA THR A 39 6.49 9.35 -12.93
C THR A 39 6.96 8.29 -11.95
N VAL A 40 7.05 8.68 -10.68
CA VAL A 40 7.33 7.75 -9.57
C VAL A 40 6.20 7.80 -8.56
N THR A 41 5.84 6.63 -8.03
CA THR A 41 4.87 6.51 -6.93
C THR A 41 5.49 7.09 -5.67
N ALA A 42 4.91 8.16 -5.13
CA ALA A 42 5.39 8.79 -3.89
C ALA A 42 4.56 8.36 -2.67
N TYR A 43 3.31 7.97 -2.88
CA TYR A 43 2.42 7.52 -1.81
C TYR A 43 1.25 6.71 -2.33
N VAL A 44 0.87 5.69 -1.58
CA VAL A 44 -0.40 4.99 -1.72
C VAL A 44 -1.23 5.18 -0.47
N GLY A 45 -2.44 5.70 -0.67
CA GLY A 45 -3.42 5.96 0.38
C GLY A 45 -3.97 4.69 1.01
N ASN A 46 -4.93 4.89 1.91
CA ASN A 46 -5.59 3.81 2.62
C ASN A 46 -6.37 2.94 1.63
N VAL A 47 -6.02 1.66 1.51
CA VAL A 47 -6.79 0.66 0.76
C VAL A 47 -7.51 -0.21 1.78
N HIS A 48 -8.84 -0.21 1.73
CA HIS A 48 -9.66 -1.06 2.57
C HIS A 48 -10.21 -2.19 1.70
N PHE A 49 -9.92 -3.43 2.10
CA PHE A 49 -10.44 -4.61 1.42
C PHE A 49 -11.82 -4.95 1.99
N THR A 50 -12.84 -4.26 1.49
CA THR A 50 -14.21 -4.42 2.01
C THR A 50 -14.89 -5.68 1.51
N ARG A 51 -14.48 -6.18 0.33
CA ARG A 51 -15.04 -7.39 -0.28
C ARG A 51 -13.93 -8.23 -0.90
N PRO A 52 -13.88 -9.55 -0.62
CA PRO A 52 -12.91 -10.44 -1.24
C PRO A 52 -13.17 -10.58 -2.75
N ILE A 53 -12.10 -10.50 -3.53
CA ILE A 53 -12.12 -10.80 -4.97
C ILE A 53 -11.83 -12.30 -5.13
N LYS A 54 -12.71 -13.03 -5.82
CA LYS A 54 -12.55 -14.46 -6.05
C LYS A 54 -11.66 -14.73 -7.28
N PRO A 55 -10.89 -15.83 -7.29
CA PRO A 55 -10.21 -16.30 -8.49
C PRO A 55 -11.19 -16.44 -9.66
N GLY A 56 -10.77 -16.02 -10.86
CA GLY A 56 -11.61 -16.06 -12.07
C GLY A 56 -12.60 -14.90 -12.23
N ASN A 57 -12.79 -14.04 -11.22
CA ASN A 57 -13.60 -12.85 -11.38
C ASN A 57 -13.02 -11.90 -12.44
N LEU A 58 -13.91 -11.18 -13.13
CA LEU A 58 -13.52 -10.00 -13.88
C LEU A 58 -13.22 -8.88 -12.90
N VAL A 59 -12.19 -8.09 -13.23
CA VAL A 59 -11.71 -6.97 -12.43
C VAL A 59 -11.51 -5.80 -13.38
N GLU A 60 -12.12 -4.66 -13.05
CA GLU A 60 -11.89 -3.38 -13.70
C GLU A 60 -11.24 -2.42 -12.71
N VAL A 61 -10.21 -1.73 -13.15
CA VAL A 61 -9.47 -0.76 -12.35
C VAL A 61 -9.52 0.58 -13.08
N HIS A 62 -10.23 1.54 -12.50
CA HIS A 62 -10.42 2.87 -13.06
C HIS A 62 -9.50 3.85 -12.35
N ALA A 63 -8.72 4.61 -13.10
CA ALA A 63 -7.84 5.64 -12.57
C ALA A 63 -8.19 7.01 -13.15
N ARG A 64 -8.20 8.05 -12.31
CA ARG A 64 -8.42 9.44 -12.75
C ARG A 64 -7.67 10.47 -11.91
N ILE A 65 -7.20 11.54 -12.55
CA ILE A 65 -6.66 12.70 -11.85
C ILE A 65 -7.77 13.43 -11.10
N ILE A 66 -7.54 13.71 -9.82
CA ILE A 66 -8.49 14.44 -8.96
C ILE A 66 -7.88 15.71 -8.34
N HIS A 67 -6.55 15.86 -8.40
CA HIS A 67 -5.84 17.05 -7.97
C HIS A 67 -4.40 17.04 -8.51
N THR A 68 -3.87 18.20 -8.87
CA THR A 68 -2.44 18.37 -9.21
C THR A 68 -1.82 19.43 -8.29
N GLY A 69 -0.61 19.14 -7.82
CA GLY A 69 0.30 20.13 -7.25
C GLY A 69 1.20 20.74 -8.34
N ARG A 70 2.38 21.24 -7.96
CA ARG A 70 3.37 21.74 -8.93
C ARG A 70 3.96 20.61 -9.77
N THR A 71 4.43 19.55 -9.10
CA THR A 71 5.08 18.38 -9.72
C THR A 71 4.37 17.06 -9.41
N SER A 72 3.30 17.12 -8.61
CA SER A 72 2.60 15.94 -8.10
C SER A 72 1.20 15.81 -8.69
N MET A 73 0.74 14.57 -8.82
CA MET A 73 -0.58 14.22 -9.33
C MET A 73 -1.24 13.27 -8.33
N HIS A 74 -2.44 13.64 -7.88
CA HIS A 74 -3.28 12.80 -7.04
C HIS A 74 -4.24 12.04 -7.95
N VAL A 75 -4.10 10.72 -7.93
CA VAL A 75 -4.85 9.79 -8.78
C VAL A 75 -5.79 9.02 -7.88
N LEU A 76 -7.09 9.16 -8.12
CA LEU A 76 -8.08 8.25 -7.54
C LEU A 76 -8.07 6.97 -8.35
N VAL A 77 -8.02 5.84 -7.66
CA VAL A 77 -8.23 4.52 -8.25
C VAL A 77 -9.42 3.84 -7.60
N ALA A 78 -10.32 3.29 -8.42
CA ALA A 78 -11.43 2.46 -7.99
C ALA A 78 -11.34 1.09 -8.66
N VAL A 79 -11.51 0.03 -7.86
CA VAL A 79 -11.49 -1.36 -8.32
C VAL A 79 -12.91 -1.91 -8.21
N GLU A 80 -13.43 -2.42 -9.32
CA GLU A 80 -14.72 -3.07 -9.40
C GLU A 80 -14.54 -4.53 -9.85
N THR A 81 -15.40 -5.42 -9.36
CA THR A 81 -15.34 -6.84 -9.67
C THR A 81 -16.72 -7.46 -9.90
N THR A 82 -16.78 -8.43 -10.80
CA THR A 82 -17.97 -9.23 -11.09
C THR A 82 -17.59 -10.69 -11.36
N ASP A 83 -18.53 -11.60 -11.10
CA ASP A 83 -18.50 -12.93 -11.70
C ASP A 83 -18.61 -12.79 -13.24
N VAL A 84 -17.84 -13.58 -13.98
CA VAL A 84 -17.80 -13.55 -15.45
C VAL A 84 -19.16 -13.82 -16.10
N ARG A 85 -20.03 -14.57 -15.42
CA ARG A 85 -21.38 -14.91 -15.88
C ARG A 85 -22.39 -13.81 -15.59
N ALA A 86 -22.24 -13.12 -14.46
CA ALA A 86 -23.20 -12.12 -13.99
C ALA A 86 -23.04 -10.77 -14.72
N ARG A 87 -21.80 -10.36 -15.00
CA ARG A 87 -21.44 -9.03 -15.57
C ARG A 87 -22.02 -7.83 -14.80
N ASP A 88 -22.33 -8.01 -13.51
CA ASP A 88 -22.80 -6.98 -12.60
C ASP A 88 -21.65 -6.52 -11.69
N TYR A 89 -21.04 -5.40 -12.06
CA TYR A 89 -19.84 -4.89 -11.39
C TYR A 89 -20.18 -4.29 -10.04
N SER A 90 -19.44 -4.76 -9.03
CA SER A 90 -19.54 -4.27 -7.65
C SER A 90 -18.21 -3.65 -7.20
N PRO A 91 -18.23 -2.49 -6.54
CA PRO A 91 -17.03 -1.89 -5.95
C PRO A 91 -16.37 -2.84 -4.94
N ALA A 92 -15.06 -3.05 -5.10
CA ALA A 92 -14.24 -3.86 -4.20
C ALA A 92 -13.38 -3.00 -3.27
N THR A 93 -12.72 -1.99 -3.82
CA THR A 93 -11.91 -1.04 -3.07
C THR A 93 -11.62 0.23 -3.86
N HIS A 94 -11.18 1.28 -3.18
CA HIS A 94 -10.69 2.51 -3.79
C HIS A 94 -9.60 3.14 -2.93
N CYS A 95 -8.72 3.91 -3.56
CA CYS A 95 -7.67 4.64 -2.86
C CYS A 95 -7.18 5.85 -3.67
N ILE A 96 -6.36 6.69 -3.03
CA ILE A 96 -5.69 7.81 -3.68
C ILE A 96 -4.20 7.50 -3.71
N LEU A 97 -3.62 7.51 -4.90
CA LEU A 97 -2.19 7.45 -5.11
C LEU A 97 -1.67 8.85 -5.40
N VAL A 98 -0.43 9.12 -5.02
CA VAL A 98 0.24 10.35 -5.41
C VAL A 98 1.51 10.01 -6.17
N PHE A 99 1.54 10.44 -7.41
CA PHE A 99 2.69 10.34 -8.30
C PHE A 99 3.42 11.67 -8.35
N VAL A 100 4.72 11.63 -8.58
CA VAL A 100 5.55 12.80 -8.88
C VAL A 100 6.13 12.62 -10.27
N ALA A 101 5.91 13.60 -11.15
CA ALA A 101 6.55 13.60 -12.46
C ALA A 101 8.03 13.93 -12.30
N VAL A 102 8.87 13.22 -13.04
CA VAL A 102 10.33 13.38 -13.04
C VAL A 102 10.86 13.55 -14.46
N ASP A 103 12.00 14.23 -14.57
CA ASP A 103 12.78 14.29 -15.81
C ASP A 103 13.71 13.07 -15.97
N GLU A 104 14.45 13.04 -17.07
CA GLU A 104 15.41 11.98 -17.42
C GLU A 104 16.53 11.81 -16.37
N THR A 105 16.76 12.82 -15.52
CA THR A 105 17.75 12.78 -14.42
C THR A 105 17.12 12.40 -13.08
N GLY A 106 15.82 12.10 -13.05
CA GLY A 106 15.07 11.77 -11.85
C GLY A 106 14.65 12.98 -11.01
N LYS A 107 14.80 14.21 -11.51
CA LYS A 107 14.41 15.42 -10.76
C LYS A 107 12.93 15.74 -10.98
N PRO A 108 12.21 16.25 -9.96
CA PRO A 108 10.80 16.62 -10.10
C PRO A 108 10.57 17.65 -11.22
N ARG A 109 9.60 17.36 -12.09
CA ARG A 109 9.17 18.20 -13.22
C ARG A 109 7.76 18.70 -13.01
N GLU A 110 7.45 19.89 -13.52
CA GLU A 110 6.10 20.46 -13.46
C GLU A 110 5.10 19.65 -14.28
N VAL A 111 3.86 19.56 -13.78
CA VAL A 111 2.77 18.83 -14.44
C VAL A 111 1.69 19.80 -14.92
N PRO A 112 0.90 19.44 -15.96
CA PRO A 112 -0.26 20.22 -16.33
C PRO A 112 -1.23 20.37 -15.16
N THR A 113 -1.77 21.58 -14.96
CA THR A 113 -2.74 21.85 -13.89
C THR A 113 -4.09 21.21 -14.23
N TRP A 114 -4.60 20.37 -13.33
CA TRP A 114 -5.94 19.83 -13.41
C TRP A 114 -6.95 20.78 -12.74
N THR A 115 -8.03 21.08 -13.46
CA THR A 115 -9.15 21.91 -12.97
C THR A 115 -10.44 21.10 -12.93
N PRO A 116 -11.21 21.16 -11.83
CA PRO A 116 -12.47 20.42 -11.70
C PRO A 116 -13.51 20.98 -12.68
N ARG A 117 -14.23 20.10 -13.39
CA ARG A 117 -15.23 20.47 -14.42
C ARG A 117 -16.67 20.19 -13.98
N SER A 118 -16.86 19.45 -12.90
CA SER A 118 -18.16 19.07 -12.34
C SER A 118 -18.17 19.20 -10.82
N ASP A 119 -19.35 19.13 -10.19
CA ASP A 119 -19.47 19.12 -8.73
C ASP A 119 -18.89 17.86 -8.10
N VAL A 120 -18.96 16.74 -8.82
CA VAL A 120 -18.24 15.51 -8.45
C VAL A 120 -16.73 15.78 -8.43
N ASP A 121 -16.17 16.41 -9.46
CA ASP A 121 -14.74 16.75 -9.50
C ASP A 121 -14.33 17.68 -8.34
N ARG A 122 -15.16 18.69 -8.02
CA ARG A 122 -14.90 19.58 -6.87
C ARG A 122 -14.88 18.80 -5.56
N SER A 123 -15.83 17.88 -5.38
CA SER A 123 -15.92 17.03 -4.19
C SER A 123 -14.71 16.09 -4.07
N LEU A 124 -14.27 15.48 -5.18
CA LEU A 124 -13.07 14.65 -5.24
C LEU A 124 -11.80 15.45 -4.91
N GLN A 125 -11.69 16.66 -5.46
CA GLN A 125 -10.56 17.54 -5.18
C GLN A 125 -10.50 17.96 -3.71
N GLN A 126 -11.65 18.32 -3.12
CA GLN A 126 -11.73 18.66 -1.70
C GLN A 126 -11.30 17.47 -0.83
N ASN A 127 -11.75 16.26 -1.19
CA ASN A 127 -11.32 15.02 -0.53
C ASN A 127 -9.81 14.78 -0.63
N ALA A 128 -9.20 15.00 -1.80
CA ALA A 128 -7.75 14.89 -1.96
C ALA A 128 -7.00 15.90 -1.09
N ARG A 129 -7.45 17.17 -1.07
CA ARG A 129 -6.83 18.25 -0.29
C ARG A 129 -6.94 18.02 1.22
N ALA A 130 -8.09 17.54 1.70
CA ALA A 130 -8.29 17.23 3.11
C ALA A 130 -7.32 16.17 3.66
N ARG A 131 -6.73 15.33 2.78
CA ARG A 131 -5.77 14.28 3.15
C ARG A 131 -4.30 14.75 3.13
N LEU A 132 -4.01 15.96 2.66
CA LEU A 132 -2.63 16.46 2.55
C LEU A 132 -1.94 16.57 3.91
N GLU A 133 -2.54 17.27 4.87
CA GLU A 133 -1.96 17.43 6.21
C GLU A 133 -1.92 16.13 7.01
N PRO A 134 -2.99 15.33 7.08
CA PRO A 134 -2.93 14.01 7.71
C PRO A 134 -1.83 13.12 7.13
N ARG A 135 -1.65 13.10 5.80
CA ARG A 135 -0.56 12.36 5.15
C ARG A 135 0.82 12.81 5.63
N LYS A 136 1.06 14.13 5.74
CA LYS A 136 2.35 14.65 6.24
C LYS A 136 2.60 14.24 7.68
N ARG A 137 1.57 14.30 8.54
CA ARG A 137 1.66 13.88 9.95
C ARG A 137 1.96 12.39 10.07
N ILE A 138 1.23 11.55 9.32
CA ILE A 138 1.49 10.11 9.24
C ILE A 138 2.92 9.84 8.78
N GLN A 139 3.38 10.50 7.71
CA GLN A 139 4.75 10.35 7.22
C GLN A 139 5.79 10.71 8.29
N SER A 140 5.56 11.78 9.04
CA SER A 140 6.45 12.22 10.13
C SER A 140 6.55 11.17 11.22
N VAL A 141 5.41 10.67 11.72
CA VAL A 141 5.37 9.64 12.75
C VAL A 141 6.03 8.35 12.26
N MET A 142 5.81 7.97 11.00
CA MET A 142 6.42 6.79 10.41
C MET A 142 7.95 6.89 10.28
N ARG A 143 8.47 8.08 9.94
CA ARG A 143 9.92 8.29 9.82
C ARG A 143 10.63 8.46 11.16
N ALA A 144 9.93 8.93 12.19
CA ALA A 144 10.51 9.17 13.51
C ALA A 144 10.77 7.88 14.31
N ALA A 145 10.20 6.76 13.90
CA ALA A 145 10.35 5.52 14.62
C ALA A 145 11.75 4.94 14.55
N GLU A 146 12.23 4.57 15.72
CA GLU A 146 13.51 3.89 15.91
C GLU A 146 13.27 2.39 15.92
N TYR A 147 14.19 1.66 15.30
CA TYR A 147 14.15 0.21 15.23
C TYR A 147 15.54 -0.26 15.63
N THR A 148 15.61 -1.13 16.62
CA THR A 148 16.86 -1.73 17.07
C THR A 148 16.80 -3.23 16.79
N ASP A 149 17.85 -3.93 17.21
CA ASP A 149 17.88 -5.39 17.21
C ASP A 149 17.51 -5.96 18.60
N ASP A 150 17.11 -5.11 19.54
CA ASP A 150 16.71 -5.51 20.90
C ASP A 150 15.22 -5.88 20.98
N GLY A 151 14.40 -5.42 20.03
CA GLY A 151 12.97 -5.71 19.98
C GLY A 151 12.65 -7.20 19.97
N THR A 152 11.64 -7.59 20.76
CA THR A 152 11.26 -9.00 20.96
C THR A 152 9.99 -9.40 20.22
N THR A 153 9.32 -8.43 19.59
CA THR A 153 8.12 -8.68 18.79
C THR A 153 8.38 -9.63 17.61
N PRO A 154 7.36 -10.40 17.17
CA PRO A 154 7.46 -11.22 15.96
C PRO A 154 7.94 -10.42 14.75
N ARG A 155 8.99 -10.92 14.10
CA ARG A 155 9.70 -10.27 12.99
C ARG A 155 9.93 -11.24 11.84
N THR A 156 9.71 -10.78 10.61
CA THR A 156 10.06 -11.50 9.38
C THR A 156 10.87 -10.60 8.48
N VAL A 157 12.00 -11.11 7.98
CA VAL A 157 12.88 -10.38 7.06
C VAL A 157 13.02 -11.15 5.77
N PHE A 158 12.56 -10.55 4.67
CA PHE A 158 12.88 -11.05 3.33
C PHE A 158 14.07 -10.30 2.77
N ARG A 159 14.98 -11.02 2.10
CA ARG A 159 16.15 -10.42 1.46
C ARG A 159 16.42 -11.07 0.12
N PHE A 160 16.48 -10.26 -0.93
CA PHE A 160 16.63 -10.72 -2.31
C PHE A 160 17.22 -9.62 -3.18
N LEU A 161 17.56 -9.94 -4.43
CA LEU A 161 17.97 -8.95 -5.42
C LEU A 161 16.75 -8.46 -6.20
N ALA A 162 16.64 -7.15 -6.44
CA ALA A 162 15.63 -6.60 -7.34
C ALA A 162 15.87 -7.12 -8.77
N ALA A 163 14.94 -7.90 -9.31
CA ALA A 163 15.14 -8.57 -10.60
C ALA A 163 14.76 -7.64 -11.77
N PRO A 164 15.32 -7.83 -12.98
CA PRO A 164 14.96 -7.03 -14.14
C PRO A 164 13.47 -7.08 -14.50
N ALA A 165 12.79 -8.19 -14.21
CA ALA A 165 11.35 -8.33 -14.42
C ALA A 165 10.50 -7.38 -13.53
N ASP A 166 11.09 -6.88 -12.44
CA ASP A 166 10.44 -5.96 -11.50
C ASP A 166 10.58 -4.48 -11.89
N ALA A 167 11.29 -4.20 -12.99
CA ALA A 167 11.69 -2.86 -13.40
C ALA A 167 10.55 -2.06 -14.05
N ASN A 168 10.54 -0.76 -13.79
CA ASN A 168 9.93 0.25 -14.64
C ASN A 168 10.91 0.69 -15.75
N TRP A 169 10.42 1.49 -16.69
CA TRP A 169 11.22 2.02 -17.81
C TRP A 169 12.46 2.81 -17.39
N GLY A 170 12.49 3.33 -16.16
CA GLY A 170 13.62 4.04 -15.57
C GLY A 170 14.62 3.15 -14.82
N GLY A 171 14.52 1.82 -14.93
CA GLY A 171 15.46 0.89 -14.27
C GLY A 171 15.29 0.79 -12.75
N ASN A 172 14.14 1.18 -12.22
CA ASN A 172 13.79 1.07 -10.81
C ASN A 172 12.65 0.07 -10.60
N ALA A 173 12.56 -0.55 -9.43
CA ALA A 173 11.42 -1.39 -9.08
C ALA A 173 10.10 -0.60 -9.18
N HIS A 174 9.08 -1.20 -9.81
CA HIS A 174 7.75 -0.60 -9.89
C HIS A 174 7.10 -0.52 -8.50
N GLY A 175 6.29 0.52 -8.26
CA GLY A 175 5.62 0.73 -6.96
C GLY A 175 4.76 -0.48 -6.59
N GLY A 176 4.01 -1.01 -7.54
CA GLY A 176 3.22 -2.24 -7.43
C GLY A 176 4.02 -3.44 -6.93
N THR A 177 5.22 -3.66 -7.48
CA THR A 177 6.09 -4.76 -7.05
C THR A 177 6.54 -4.59 -5.60
N VAL A 178 6.94 -3.38 -5.20
CA VAL A 178 7.32 -3.10 -3.82
C VAL A 178 6.14 -3.34 -2.86
N MET A 179 4.93 -2.96 -3.25
CA MET A 179 3.72 -3.21 -2.47
C MET A 179 3.41 -4.69 -2.31
N ARG A 180 3.66 -5.50 -3.35
CA ARG A 180 3.53 -6.96 -3.27
C ARG A 180 4.54 -7.54 -2.26
N TRP A 181 5.81 -7.14 -2.32
CA TRP A 181 6.81 -7.61 -1.35
C TRP A 181 6.47 -7.23 0.10
N ILE A 182 5.93 -6.02 0.29
CA ILE A 182 5.44 -5.53 1.58
C ILE A 182 4.33 -6.44 2.11
N ASP A 183 3.34 -6.75 1.27
CA ASP A 183 2.18 -7.58 1.63
C ASP A 183 2.61 -9.01 1.97
N GLU A 184 3.50 -9.60 1.18
CA GLU A 184 4.02 -10.96 1.41
C GLU A 184 4.79 -11.06 2.74
N ALA A 185 5.67 -10.10 3.04
CA ALA A 185 6.41 -10.06 4.30
C ALA A 185 5.47 -9.85 5.49
N ALA A 186 4.49 -8.95 5.37
CA ALA A 186 3.51 -8.70 6.42
C ALA A 186 2.62 -9.92 6.67
N PHE A 187 2.17 -10.60 5.61
CA PHE A 187 1.42 -11.84 5.70
C PHE A 187 2.24 -12.92 6.42
N ALA A 188 3.52 -13.09 6.08
CA ALA A 188 4.37 -14.08 6.74
C ALA A 188 4.50 -13.80 8.26
N THR A 189 4.62 -12.54 8.66
CA THR A 189 4.61 -12.16 10.09
C THR A 189 3.25 -12.42 10.74
N ALA A 190 2.14 -12.06 10.09
CA ALA A 190 0.79 -12.27 10.61
C ALA A 190 0.47 -13.77 10.80
N ALA A 191 0.82 -14.57 9.79
CA ALA A 191 0.59 -16.00 9.79
C ALA A 191 1.44 -16.73 10.85
N GLY A 192 2.68 -16.27 11.06
CA GLY A 192 3.54 -16.77 12.12
C GLY A 192 3.04 -16.45 13.53
N TRP A 193 2.26 -15.38 13.72
CA TRP A 193 1.67 -15.02 15.01
C TRP A 193 0.33 -15.69 15.29
N SER A 194 -0.50 -15.86 14.26
CA SER A 194 -1.88 -16.33 14.39
C SER A 194 -2.10 -17.66 13.67
N SER A 195 -2.34 -17.62 12.37
CA SER A 195 -2.60 -18.79 11.52
C SER A 195 -2.43 -18.45 10.04
N GLU A 196 -2.40 -19.49 9.20
CA GLU A 196 -2.44 -19.34 7.74
C GLU A 196 -3.73 -18.69 7.20
N THR A 197 -4.74 -18.47 8.04
CA THR A 197 -6.00 -17.79 7.68
C THR A 197 -5.92 -16.27 7.87
N ALA A 198 -4.75 -15.73 8.20
CA ALA A 198 -4.52 -14.30 8.27
C ALA A 198 -4.80 -13.62 6.91
N VAL A 199 -5.65 -12.60 6.91
CA VAL A 199 -5.95 -11.79 5.71
C VAL A 199 -5.71 -10.32 5.97
N ALA A 200 -5.21 -9.62 4.96
CA ALA A 200 -5.07 -8.17 5.00
C ALA A 200 -6.45 -7.52 4.91
N VAL A 201 -6.83 -6.75 5.94
CA VAL A 201 -8.04 -5.90 5.91
C VAL A 201 -7.71 -4.46 5.54
N TYR A 202 -6.44 -4.10 5.69
CA TYR A 202 -5.90 -2.79 5.36
C TYR A 202 -4.45 -2.93 4.90
N SER A 203 -4.17 -2.41 3.70
CA SER A 203 -2.80 -2.23 3.20
C SER A 203 -2.72 -0.85 2.57
N GLY A 204 -2.05 0.11 3.23
CA GLY A 204 -2.05 1.50 2.77
C GLY A 204 -1.28 2.44 3.67
N GLY A 205 -1.23 3.72 3.29
CA GLY A 205 -0.32 4.66 3.92
C GLY A 205 1.13 4.30 3.63
N ILE A 206 1.40 3.88 2.39
CA ILE A 206 2.71 3.45 1.93
C ILE A 206 3.46 4.68 1.46
N HIS A 207 4.60 4.97 2.06
CA HIS A 207 5.43 6.11 1.74
C HIS A 207 6.70 5.67 1.04
N PHE A 208 6.90 6.15 -0.19
CA PHE A 208 8.12 5.93 -0.96
C PHE A 208 9.03 7.15 -0.78
N TYR A 209 10.22 6.92 -0.22
CA TYR A 209 11.20 7.96 0.09
C TYR A 209 12.31 8.05 -0.95
N ARG A 210 12.67 6.91 -1.57
CA ARG A 210 13.76 6.79 -2.55
C ARG A 210 13.53 5.57 -3.44
N PRO A 211 14.01 5.60 -4.70
CA PRO A 211 13.85 4.48 -5.63
C PRO A 211 14.64 3.25 -5.19
N ILE A 212 14.21 2.09 -5.66
CA ILE A 212 14.94 0.82 -5.54
C ILE A 212 15.48 0.50 -6.94
N HIS A 213 16.80 0.46 -7.10
CA HIS A 213 17.42 0.17 -8.38
C HIS A 213 17.45 -1.33 -8.67
N ILE A 214 17.29 -1.73 -9.93
CA ILE A 214 17.47 -3.13 -10.31
C ILE A 214 18.89 -3.61 -10.00
N GLY A 215 19.00 -4.85 -9.52
CA GLY A 215 20.25 -5.46 -9.07
C GLY A 215 20.68 -5.02 -7.66
N HIS A 216 19.98 -4.09 -7.00
CA HIS A 216 20.21 -3.83 -5.58
C HIS A 216 19.72 -4.98 -4.71
N ILE A 217 20.35 -5.13 -3.55
CA ILE A 217 19.77 -5.89 -2.45
C ILE A 217 18.54 -5.11 -1.98
N VAL A 218 17.44 -5.84 -1.83
CA VAL A 218 16.21 -5.38 -1.18
C VAL A 218 16.07 -6.18 0.10
N GLU A 219 15.72 -5.49 1.17
CA GLU A 219 15.37 -6.08 2.45
C GLU A 219 14.02 -5.54 2.91
N VAL A 220 13.09 -6.45 3.19
CA VAL A 220 11.74 -6.13 3.67
C VAL A 220 11.64 -6.65 5.10
N ASP A 221 11.71 -5.75 6.08
CA ASP A 221 11.62 -6.02 7.51
C ASP A 221 10.20 -5.74 7.99
N ALA A 222 9.45 -6.79 8.28
CA ALA A 222 8.09 -6.75 8.81
C ALA A 222 8.09 -7.12 10.30
N ARG A 223 7.42 -6.31 11.13
CA ARG A 223 7.34 -6.50 12.60
C ARG A 223 5.90 -6.33 13.09
N LEU A 224 5.42 -7.23 13.94
CA LEU A 224 4.15 -7.07 14.63
C LEU A 224 4.32 -6.04 15.74
N ILE A 225 3.76 -4.84 15.57
CA ILE A 225 3.98 -3.72 16.49
C ILE A 225 2.82 -3.49 17.46
N HIS A 226 1.63 -3.99 17.15
CA HIS A 226 0.45 -3.84 18.03
C HIS A 226 -0.60 -4.90 17.71
N THR A 227 -1.34 -5.32 18.74
CA THR A 227 -2.53 -6.17 18.59
C THR A 227 -3.74 -5.50 19.23
N GLY A 228 -4.80 -5.34 18.44
CA GLY A 228 -6.13 -5.09 18.98
C GLY A 228 -6.81 -6.39 19.40
N HIS A 229 -8.10 -6.34 19.76
CA HIS A 229 -8.85 -7.55 20.14
C HIS A 229 -8.93 -8.60 19.02
N ARG A 230 -9.03 -8.17 17.75
CA ARG A 230 -9.16 -9.03 16.56
C ARG A 230 -8.21 -8.63 15.42
N SER A 231 -7.23 -7.76 15.67
CA SER A 231 -6.39 -7.16 14.64
C SER A 231 -4.91 -7.22 14.99
N MET A 232 -4.08 -7.45 13.99
CA MET A 232 -2.62 -7.45 14.05
C MET A 232 -2.12 -6.28 13.21
N HIS A 233 -1.34 -5.39 13.81
CA HIS A 233 -0.79 -4.20 13.16
C HIS A 233 0.69 -4.42 12.91
N ILE A 234 1.08 -4.40 11.64
CA ILE A 234 2.40 -4.81 11.20
C ILE A 234 3.10 -3.61 10.56
N SER A 235 4.21 -3.19 11.14
CA SER A 235 5.11 -2.23 10.50
C SER A 235 5.91 -2.95 9.43
N VAL A 236 6.06 -2.34 8.25
CA VAL A 236 6.93 -2.87 7.20
C VAL A 236 7.86 -1.79 6.73
N ARG A 237 9.16 -2.09 6.75
CA ARG A 237 10.23 -1.22 6.25
C ARG A 237 10.97 -1.91 5.13
N VAL A 238 11.03 -1.26 3.98
CA VAL A 238 11.82 -1.71 2.85
C VAL A 238 13.11 -0.90 2.82
N ARG A 239 14.25 -1.58 2.82
CA ARG A 239 15.58 -0.99 2.64
C ARG A 239 16.20 -1.54 1.36
N SER A 240 17.04 -0.74 0.72
CA SER A 240 17.76 -1.18 -0.46
C SER A 240 19.13 -0.55 -0.57
N GLY A 241 20.09 -1.28 -1.16
CA GLY A 241 21.46 -0.83 -1.35
C GLY A 241 22.23 -1.71 -2.33
N SER A 242 23.40 -1.24 -2.74
CA SER A 242 24.26 -1.97 -3.67
C SER A 242 24.70 -3.31 -3.06
N PRO A 243 24.68 -4.43 -3.80
CA PRO A 243 25.20 -5.69 -3.31
C PRO A 243 26.70 -5.65 -2.98
N ARG A 244 27.43 -4.64 -3.49
CA ARG A 244 28.85 -4.42 -3.14
C ARG A 244 29.05 -3.94 -1.71
N ASN A 245 28.03 -3.35 -1.10
CA ASN A 245 28.05 -2.91 0.30
C ASN A 245 26.76 -3.35 1.01
N PRO A 246 26.64 -4.64 1.37
CA PRO A 246 25.40 -5.22 1.88
C PRO A 246 24.97 -4.69 3.25
N HIS A 247 25.82 -3.95 3.95
CA HIS A 247 25.50 -3.37 5.26
C HIS A 247 24.94 -1.94 5.15
N ASP A 248 25.14 -1.26 4.01
CA ASP A 248 24.66 0.10 3.77
C ASP A 248 23.32 0.09 3.03
N LEU A 249 22.29 -0.47 3.68
CA LEU A 249 20.93 -0.48 3.15
C LEU A 249 20.18 0.78 3.57
N GLN A 250 19.60 1.45 2.58
CA GLN A 250 18.93 2.73 2.73
C GLN A 250 17.41 2.50 2.74
N LEU A 251 16.69 3.01 3.76
CA LEU A 251 15.21 3.00 3.82
C LEU A 251 14.59 3.59 2.56
N THR A 252 13.85 2.79 1.80
CA THR A 252 13.17 3.18 0.57
C THR A 252 11.69 3.38 0.77
N THR A 253 11.06 2.50 1.54
CA THR A 253 9.60 2.50 1.72
C THR A 253 9.26 2.15 3.16
N ALA A 254 8.20 2.75 3.69
CA ALA A 254 7.61 2.31 4.95
C ALA A 254 6.09 2.32 4.86
N CYS A 255 5.44 1.37 5.55
CA CYS A 255 4.00 1.35 5.74
C CYS A 255 3.61 0.65 7.05
N MET A 256 2.31 0.70 7.37
CA MET A 256 1.72 -0.13 8.43
C MET A 256 0.49 -0.80 7.86
N SER A 257 0.49 -2.13 7.84
CA SER A 257 -0.62 -2.98 7.37
C SER A 257 -1.39 -3.56 8.55
N ILE A 258 -2.65 -3.92 8.34
CA ILE A 258 -3.51 -4.53 9.36
C ILE A 258 -4.05 -5.85 8.84
N PHE A 259 -3.81 -6.90 9.61
CA PHE A 259 -4.26 -8.26 9.35
C PHE A 259 -5.26 -8.69 10.42
N VAL A 260 -6.13 -9.62 10.05
CA VAL A 260 -7.02 -10.34 10.97
C VAL A 260 -6.95 -11.83 10.64
N ALA A 261 -7.03 -12.70 11.65
CA ALA A 261 -7.24 -14.12 11.41
C ALA A 261 -8.72 -14.35 11.13
N ILE A 262 -9.08 -15.06 10.05
CA ILE A 262 -10.49 -15.35 9.74
C ILE A 262 -10.83 -16.76 10.22
N GLY A 263 -11.92 -16.86 10.99
CA GLY A 263 -12.47 -18.12 11.47
C GLY A 263 -13.31 -18.85 10.42
N PRO A 264 -13.73 -20.10 10.70
CA PRO A 264 -14.55 -20.90 9.80
C PRO A 264 -15.91 -20.27 9.44
N ASP A 265 -16.41 -19.37 10.29
CA ASP A 265 -17.66 -18.62 10.11
C ASP A 265 -17.50 -17.39 9.18
N GLY A 266 -16.27 -17.11 8.72
CA GLY A 266 -15.95 -15.96 7.89
C GLY A 266 -15.76 -14.66 8.65
N TYR A 267 -15.77 -14.68 9.98
CA TYR A 267 -15.54 -13.51 10.81
C TYR A 267 -14.11 -13.51 11.38
N ALA A 268 -13.57 -12.32 11.66
CA ALA A 268 -12.24 -12.19 12.25
C ALA A 268 -12.19 -12.87 13.62
N GLU A 269 -11.22 -13.68 14.02
CA GLU A 269 -11.18 -14.26 15.38
C GLU A 269 -10.43 -13.36 16.36
N PRO A 270 -10.63 -13.52 17.68
CA PRO A 270 -9.75 -12.91 18.67
C PRO A 270 -8.29 -13.32 18.44
N VAL A 271 -7.37 -12.36 18.52
CA VAL A 271 -5.94 -12.62 18.35
C VAL A 271 -5.23 -12.60 19.69
N THR A 272 -4.17 -13.39 19.83
CA THR A 272 -3.31 -13.37 21.02
C THR A 272 -2.76 -11.96 21.22
N PRO A 273 -2.93 -11.35 22.42
CA PRO A 273 -2.35 -10.04 22.72
C PRO A 273 -0.82 -10.08 22.64
N LEU A 274 -0.24 -9.06 22.01
CA LEU A 274 1.20 -8.85 21.96
C LEU A 274 1.72 -8.43 23.34
N THR A 275 2.63 -9.22 23.91
CA THR A 275 3.37 -8.84 25.11
C THR A 275 4.51 -7.90 24.74
N LEU A 276 4.56 -6.74 25.38
CA LEU A 276 5.63 -5.75 25.20
C LEU A 276 6.68 -5.98 26.30
N ILE A 277 7.93 -6.22 25.93
CA ILE A 277 9.00 -6.58 26.87
C ILE A 277 10.06 -5.49 26.93
N THR A 278 10.40 -4.92 25.78
CA THR A 278 11.48 -3.93 25.64
C THR A 278 10.95 -2.53 25.41
N ALA A 279 11.81 -1.53 25.62
CA ALA A 279 11.50 -0.14 25.30
C ALA A 279 11.20 0.05 23.80
N GLU A 280 11.83 -0.74 22.91
CA GLU A 280 11.48 -0.73 21.49
C GLU A 280 10.05 -1.22 21.27
N ASP A 281 9.66 -2.34 21.90
CA ASP A 281 8.31 -2.90 21.75
C ASP A 281 7.25 -1.87 22.19
N GLU A 282 7.46 -1.22 23.34
CA GLU A 282 6.57 -0.17 23.87
C GLU A 282 6.49 1.05 22.94
N ALA A 283 7.63 1.51 22.41
CA ALA A 283 7.68 2.66 21.51
C ALA A 283 6.98 2.39 20.16
N LEU A 284 7.17 1.19 19.60
CA LEU A 284 6.52 0.79 18.35
C LEU A 284 5.00 0.62 18.52
N ASP A 285 4.57 0.11 19.67
CA ASP A 285 3.16 -0.03 20.03
C ASP A 285 2.47 1.34 20.27
N GLU A 286 3.15 2.29 20.94
CA GLU A 286 2.69 3.67 21.04
C GLU A 286 2.57 4.33 19.67
N GLN A 287 3.57 4.14 18.82
CA GLN A 287 3.55 4.64 17.45
C GLN A 287 2.37 4.05 16.66
N ALA A 288 2.10 2.76 16.78
CA ALA A 288 0.97 2.10 16.13
C ALA A 288 -0.35 2.80 16.52
N ARG A 289 -0.57 3.01 17.82
CA ARG A 289 -1.75 3.73 18.33
C ARG A 289 -1.85 5.15 17.80
N ALA A 290 -0.74 5.88 17.73
CA ALA A 290 -0.71 7.22 17.17
C ALA A 290 -1.12 7.21 15.68
N LEU A 291 -0.62 6.25 14.89
CA LEU A 291 -0.99 6.09 13.49
C LEU A 291 -2.47 5.72 13.33
N ILE A 292 -3.01 4.85 14.19
CA ILE A 292 -4.44 4.52 14.22
C ILE A 292 -5.27 5.78 14.47
N ALA A 293 -4.93 6.57 15.49
CA ALA A 293 -5.63 7.80 15.84
C ALA A 293 -5.58 8.84 14.71
N LEU A 294 -4.44 9.00 14.03
CA LEU A 294 -4.30 9.90 12.90
C LEU A 294 -5.13 9.48 11.68
N ARG A 295 -5.38 8.17 11.53
CA ARG A 295 -6.15 7.60 10.42
C ARG A 295 -7.65 7.57 10.68
N ALA A 296 -8.08 7.43 11.93
CA ALA A 296 -9.49 7.34 12.32
C ALA A 296 -10.41 8.43 11.70
N PRO A 297 -10.05 9.72 11.66
CA PRO A 297 -10.92 10.75 11.07
C PRO A 297 -10.92 10.75 9.53
N LEU A 298 -10.06 9.97 8.87
CA LEU A 298 -10.00 9.90 7.42
C LEU A 298 -11.11 8.97 6.91
N ALA A 299 -12.32 9.52 6.79
CA ALA A 299 -13.47 8.80 6.27
C ALA A 299 -13.16 8.16 4.90
N MET A 300 -13.72 6.98 4.65
CA MET A 300 -13.78 6.47 3.28
C MET A 300 -14.61 7.45 2.45
N MET A 301 -14.11 7.74 1.25
CA MET A 301 -14.91 8.51 0.31
C MET A 301 -16.14 7.71 -0.13
N PRO A 302 -17.31 8.36 -0.32
CA PRO A 302 -18.54 7.69 -0.76
C PRO A 302 -18.35 6.99 -2.10
N VAL A 303 -18.84 5.75 -2.20
CA VAL A 303 -18.68 4.90 -3.39
C VAL A 303 -19.40 5.48 -4.60
N GLU A 304 -20.47 6.26 -4.37
CA GLU A 304 -21.26 6.94 -5.38
C GLU A 304 -20.44 7.97 -6.18
N LEU A 305 -19.35 8.50 -5.62
CA LEU A 305 -18.48 9.45 -6.32
C LEU A 305 -17.64 8.78 -7.42
N PHE A 306 -17.62 7.44 -7.47
CA PHE A 306 -16.74 6.66 -8.34
C PHE A 306 -17.46 5.65 -9.20
N ARG A 307 -18.74 5.39 -8.95
CA ARG A 307 -19.55 4.55 -9.82
C ARG A 307 -19.65 5.18 -11.21
N ARG A 308 -19.60 4.35 -12.25
CA ARG A 308 -19.97 4.79 -13.58
C ARG A 308 -21.42 5.29 -13.58
N PRO A 309 -21.73 6.37 -14.32
CA PRO A 309 -23.10 6.66 -14.71
C PRO A 309 -23.66 5.57 -15.62
#